data_AF-A0A974AXS2-F1
#
_entry.id   AF-A0A974AXS2-F1
#
_cell.length_a   1.000
_cell.length_b   1.000
_cell.length_c   1.000
_cell.angle_alpha   90.00
_cell.angle_beta   90.00
_cell.angle_gamma   90.00
#
_symmetry.space_group_name_H-M   'P 1'
#
loop_
_entity.id
_entity.type
_entity.pdbx_description
1 polymer ?
#
loop_
_entity_poly.entity_id
_entity_poly.type
_entity_poly.pdbx_seq_one_letter_code
_entity_poly.pdbx_strand_id
1 'polypeptide(L)'
;MAEPLVTQGIGTSSCGKLVADLKPGEGLQNPVNLMLYAWVQGYLSAANVSLLEADGKHVDLGTLDETKVVALVAAYCKANPDHKPMAAIDDFIRKATKLRAKWDVGTVNWNG
;
A
#
# COMPACT_ATOMS: atom_id res chain seq x y z
N MET A 1 -20.87 -18.40 -5.91
CA MET A 1 -19.79 -18.00 -6.84
C MET A 1 -18.90 -17.03 -6.08
N ALA A 2 -17.59 -17.23 -6.05
CA ALA A 2 -16.68 -16.29 -5.39
C ALA A 2 -16.63 -15.01 -6.23
N GLU A 3 -16.97 -13.86 -5.63
CA GLU A 3 -16.76 -12.57 -6.29
C GLU A 3 -15.27 -12.41 -6.62
N PRO A 4 -14.92 -11.97 -7.83
CA PRO A 4 -13.54 -11.67 -8.17
C PRO A 4 -12.98 -10.64 -7.18
N LEU A 5 -11.73 -10.80 -6.74
CA LEU A 5 -11.02 -9.78 -5.96
C LEU A 5 -11.07 -8.39 -6.62
N VAL A 6 -11.29 -8.29 -7.94
CA VAL A 6 -11.42 -7.02 -8.65
C VAL A 6 -12.64 -6.18 -8.25
N THR A 7 -13.68 -6.76 -7.64
CA THR A 7 -14.83 -6.00 -7.11
C THR A 7 -14.73 -5.71 -5.62
N GLN A 8 -13.84 -6.39 -4.89
CA GLN A 8 -13.61 -6.19 -3.46
C GLN A 8 -12.31 -5.42 -3.28
N GLY A 9 -12.38 -4.16 -2.82
CA GLY A 9 -11.21 -3.27 -2.71
C GLY A 9 -9.98 -3.98 -2.13
N ILE A 10 -8.89 -4.03 -2.90
CA ILE A 10 -7.76 -4.92 -2.60
C ILE A 10 -7.14 -4.62 -1.22
N GLY A 11 -7.06 -3.35 -0.83
CA GLY A 11 -6.58 -2.90 0.47
C GLY A 11 -7.46 -3.28 1.67
N THR A 12 -8.76 -3.53 1.45
CA THR A 12 -9.75 -3.77 2.51
C THR A 12 -10.23 -5.22 2.57
N SER A 13 -9.89 -6.02 1.55
CA SER A 13 -10.08 -7.48 1.54
C SER A 13 -9.33 -8.16 2.69
N SER A 14 -9.75 -9.39 3.07
CA SER A 14 -8.98 -10.16 4.05
C SER A 14 -7.71 -10.72 3.43
N CYS A 15 -6.64 -10.74 4.21
CA CYS A 15 -5.34 -11.25 3.80
C CYS A 15 -5.39 -12.71 3.35
N GLY A 16 -6.23 -13.54 3.97
CA GLY A 16 -6.43 -14.93 3.58
C GLY A 16 -6.99 -15.10 2.17
N LYS A 17 -7.86 -14.18 1.72
CA LYS A 17 -8.33 -14.14 0.33
C LYS A 17 -7.24 -13.64 -0.62
N LEU A 18 -6.60 -12.53 -0.27
CA LEU A 18 -5.60 -11.91 -1.14
C LEU A 18 -4.39 -12.83 -1.37
N VAL A 19 -3.88 -13.47 -0.32
CA VAL A 19 -2.65 -14.30 -0.41
C VAL A 19 -2.83 -15.56 -1.27
N ALA A 20 -4.06 -16.04 -1.45
CA ALA A 20 -4.35 -17.18 -2.32
C ALA A 20 -4.06 -16.86 -3.80
N ASP A 21 -4.32 -15.61 -4.19
CA ASP A 21 -4.25 -15.14 -5.57
C ASP A 21 -2.96 -14.36 -5.88
N LEU A 22 -2.23 -13.89 -4.86
CA LEU A 22 -0.89 -13.31 -5.05
C LEU A 22 0.11 -14.36 -5.54
N LYS A 23 0.86 -14.00 -6.58
CA LYS A 23 1.90 -14.85 -7.19
C LYS A 23 3.19 -14.06 -7.35
N PRO A 24 4.00 -13.86 -6.29
CA PRO A 24 5.17 -12.97 -6.35
C PRO A 24 6.14 -13.27 -7.51
N GLY A 25 6.30 -14.54 -7.89
CA GLY A 25 7.17 -14.95 -9.00
C GLY A 25 6.67 -14.60 -10.41
N GLU A 26 5.40 -14.21 -10.57
CA GLU A 26 4.81 -13.82 -11.85
C GLU A 26 4.95 -12.31 -12.15
N GLY A 27 5.50 -11.53 -11.21
CA GLY A 27 5.63 -10.07 -11.36
C GLY A 27 4.29 -9.40 -11.67
N LEU A 28 4.30 -8.31 -12.44
CA LEU A 28 3.08 -7.60 -12.84
C LEU A 28 2.26 -8.29 -13.95
N GLN A 29 2.70 -9.44 -14.47
CA GLN A 29 1.89 -10.23 -15.42
C GLN A 29 0.69 -10.88 -14.71
N ASN A 30 0.81 -11.09 -13.39
CA ASN A 30 -0.31 -11.50 -12.58
C ASN A 30 -1.22 -10.28 -12.29
N PRO A 31 -2.52 -10.34 -12.63
CA PRO A 31 -3.42 -9.19 -12.49
C PRO A 31 -3.64 -8.78 -11.02
N VAL A 32 -3.54 -9.70 -10.06
CA VAL A 32 -3.69 -9.39 -8.63
C VAL A 32 -2.44 -8.70 -8.10
N ASN A 33 -1.25 -9.12 -8.52
CA ASN A 33 -0.01 -8.40 -8.22
C ASN A 33 -0.04 -6.96 -8.78
N LEU A 34 -0.49 -6.80 -10.03
CA LEU A 34 -0.62 -5.49 -10.67
C LEU A 34 -1.60 -4.59 -9.91
N MET A 35 -2.79 -5.12 -9.59
CA MET A 35 -3.80 -4.40 -8.83
C MET A 35 -3.28 -4.00 -7.45
N LEU A 36 -2.56 -4.90 -6.77
CA LEU A 36 -1.97 -4.62 -5.46
C LEU A 36 -0.95 -3.49 -5.56
N TYR A 37 -0.02 -3.62 -6.50
CA TYR A 37 1.04 -2.63 -6.69
C TYR A 37 0.45 -1.25 -7.01
N ALA A 38 -0.50 -1.18 -7.94
CA ALA A 38 -1.18 0.07 -8.28
C ALA A 38 -1.93 0.68 -7.08
N TRP A 39 -2.62 -0.15 -6.29
CA TRP A 39 -3.32 0.31 -5.09
C TRP A 39 -2.33 0.86 -4.04
N VAL A 40 -1.20 0.18 -3.82
CA VAL A 40 -0.16 0.63 -2.87
C VAL A 40 0.46 1.95 -3.32
N GLN A 41 0.74 2.13 -4.61
CA GLN A 41 1.23 3.41 -5.15
C GLN A 41 0.24 4.56 -4.91
N GLY A 42 -1.06 4.32 -5.17
CA GLY A 42 -2.11 5.29 -4.87
C GLY A 42 -2.23 5.60 -3.37
N TYR A 43 -2.19 4.57 -2.53
CA TYR A 43 -2.28 4.72 -1.08
C TYR A 43 -1.10 5.52 -0.51
N LEU A 44 0.13 5.20 -0.94
CA LEU A 44 1.34 5.88 -0.49
C LEU A 44 1.41 7.34 -0.95
N SER A 45 0.95 7.64 -2.17
CA SER A 45 0.89 9.03 -2.64
C SER A 45 -0.09 9.87 -1.81
N ALA A 46 -1.27 9.34 -1.48
CA ALA A 46 -2.22 9.99 -0.56
C ALA A 46 -1.64 10.16 0.86
N ALA A 47 -0.98 9.13 1.39
CA ALA A 47 -0.29 9.21 2.67
C ALA A 47 0.82 10.26 2.67
N ASN A 48 1.59 10.37 1.58
CA ASN A 48 2.62 11.38 1.43
C ASN A 48 2.05 12.79 1.40
N VAL A 49 0.91 13.04 0.75
CA VAL A 49 0.23 14.34 0.84
C VAL A 49 -0.13 14.66 2.30
N SER A 50 -0.70 13.70 3.03
CA SER A 50 -1.04 13.90 4.44
C SER A 50 0.21 14.20 5.30
N LEU A 51 1.33 13.51 5.07
CA LEU A 51 2.59 13.78 5.76
C LEU A 51 3.15 15.16 5.40
N LEU A 52 3.18 15.51 4.11
CA LEU A 52 3.65 16.80 3.63
C LEU A 52 2.85 17.96 4.24
N GLU A 53 1.53 17.80 4.30
CA GLU A 53 0.61 18.75 4.91
C GLU A 53 0.74 18.86 6.44
N ALA A 54 1.27 17.83 7.11
CA ALA A 54 1.45 17.82 8.55
C ALA A 54 2.85 18.29 8.99
N ASP A 55 3.90 17.87 8.28
CA ASP A 55 5.29 18.07 8.72
C ASP A 55 6.30 18.36 7.61
N GLY A 56 5.85 18.55 6.36
CA GLY A 56 6.71 18.81 5.21
C GLY A 56 7.63 17.65 4.84
N LYS A 57 7.31 16.43 5.28
CA LYS A 57 8.05 15.21 4.94
C LYS A 57 7.20 14.23 4.15
N HIS A 58 7.87 13.30 3.49
CA HIS A 58 7.24 12.23 2.73
C HIS A 58 8.08 10.95 2.83
N VAL A 59 7.45 9.80 2.60
CA VAL A 59 8.13 8.52 2.42
C VAL A 59 8.78 8.48 1.04
N ASP A 60 10.03 7.99 1.00
CA ASP A 60 10.74 7.74 -0.27
C ASP A 60 10.17 6.51 -0.98
N LEU A 61 9.39 6.76 -2.04
CA LEU A 61 8.75 5.73 -2.85
C LEU A 61 9.73 4.99 -3.76
N GLY A 62 10.91 5.56 -4.04
CA GLY A 62 11.94 4.91 -4.86
C GLY A 62 12.47 3.62 -4.23
N THR A 63 12.22 3.42 -2.94
CA THR A 63 12.60 2.20 -2.21
C THR A 63 11.65 1.03 -2.43
N LEU A 64 10.44 1.27 -2.94
CA LEU A 64 9.38 0.27 -3.14
C LEU A 64 9.09 0.00 -4.62
N ASP A 65 9.84 -0.95 -5.18
CA ASP A 65 9.51 -1.56 -6.46
C ASP A 65 8.39 -2.62 -6.33
N GLU A 66 7.88 -3.09 -7.47
CA GLU A 66 6.84 -4.12 -7.55
C GLU A 66 7.16 -5.37 -6.73
N THR A 67 8.42 -5.82 -6.77
CA THR A 67 8.84 -7.08 -6.14
C THR A 67 8.77 -6.93 -4.63
N LYS A 68 9.26 -5.81 -4.10
CA LYS A 68 9.21 -5.51 -2.66
C LYS A 68 7.79 -5.32 -2.16
N VAL A 69 6.94 -4.61 -2.89
CA VAL A 69 5.55 -4.39 -2.49
C VAL A 69 4.79 -5.71 -2.41
N VAL A 70 4.86 -6.51 -3.48
CA VAL A 70 4.16 -7.80 -3.52
C VAL A 70 4.71 -8.75 -2.46
N ALA A 71 6.04 -8.81 -2.27
CA ALA A 71 6.65 -9.65 -1.24
C ALA A 71 6.27 -9.22 0.19
N LEU A 72 6.29 -7.91 0.48
CA LEU A 72 5.91 -7.34 1.78
C LEU A 72 4.49 -7.76 2.16
N VAL A 73 3.52 -7.53 1.25
CA VAL A 73 2.12 -7.82 1.50
C VAL A 73 1.86 -9.33 1.55
N ALA A 74 2.47 -10.11 0.65
CA ALA A 74 2.34 -11.57 0.66
C ALA A 74 2.86 -12.17 1.98
N ALA A 75 4.03 -11.72 2.45
CA ALA A 75 4.60 -12.18 3.71
C ALA A 75 3.70 -11.82 4.91
N TYR A 76 3.24 -10.57 4.97
CA TYR A 76 2.33 -10.13 6.02
C TYR A 76 1.01 -10.92 6.01
N CYS A 77 0.38 -11.06 4.84
CA CYS A 77 -0.90 -11.75 4.72
C CYS A 77 -0.82 -13.25 4.96
N LYS A 78 0.31 -13.89 4.64
CA LYS A 78 0.55 -15.30 4.98
C LYS A 78 0.61 -15.51 6.50
N ALA A 79 1.18 -14.56 7.23
CA ALA A 79 1.27 -14.61 8.70
C ALA A 79 -0.03 -14.17 9.40
N ASN A 80 -0.87 -13.39 8.73
CA ASN A 80 -2.04 -12.74 9.35
C ASN A 80 -3.30 -12.88 8.46
N PRO A 81 -3.86 -14.10 8.28
CA PRO A 81 -4.94 -14.33 7.32
C PRO A 81 -6.23 -13.52 7.60
N ASP A 82 -6.50 -13.20 8.87
CA ASP A 82 -7.71 -12.46 9.28
C ASP A 82 -7.52 -10.93 9.25
N HIS A 83 -6.32 -10.45 8.94
CA HIS A 83 -6.03 -9.02 8.87
C HIS A 83 -6.31 -8.45 7.48
N LYS A 84 -6.27 -7.11 7.37
CA LYS A 84 -6.31 -6.40 6.10
C LYS A 84 -4.88 -6.13 5.60
N PRO A 85 -4.61 -6.22 4.28
CA PRO A 85 -3.29 -5.96 3.72
C PRO A 85 -2.83 -4.51 3.93
N MET A 86 -3.75 -3.55 4.06
CA MET A 86 -3.41 -2.15 4.36
C MET A 86 -2.54 -2.00 5.61
N ALA A 87 -2.71 -2.87 6.60
CA ALA A 87 -1.95 -2.81 7.85
C ALA A 87 -0.43 -3.04 7.64
N ALA A 88 -0.05 -3.83 6.63
CA ALA A 88 1.36 -3.99 6.23
C ALA A 88 1.93 -2.67 5.69
N ILE A 89 1.14 -1.95 4.90
CA ILE A 89 1.54 -0.69 4.28
C ILE A 89 1.59 0.43 5.32
N ASP A 90 0.64 0.48 6.26
CA ASP A 90 0.65 1.40 7.39
C ASP A 90 1.90 1.21 8.26
N ASP A 91 2.24 -0.03 8.58
CA ASP A 91 3.44 -0.36 9.34
C ASP A 91 4.71 0.06 8.60
N PHE A 92 4.75 -0.19 7.28
CA PHE A 92 5.83 0.32 6.42
C PHE A 92 5.93 1.85 6.49
N ILE A 93 4.84 2.60 6.29
CA ILE A 93 4.85 4.07 6.32
C ILE A 93 5.35 4.59 7.67
N ARG A 94 4.93 3.99 8.78
CA ARG A 94 5.38 4.37 10.14
C ARG A 94 6.89 4.22 10.28
N LYS A 95 7.45 3.10 9.80
CA LYS A 95 8.87 2.73 9.94
C LYS A 95 9.78 3.33 8.86
N ALA A 96 9.23 3.71 7.71
CA ALA A 96 9.99 4.21 6.59
C ALA A 96 10.69 5.52 6.93
N THR A 97 11.90 5.68 6.37
CA THR A 97 12.63 6.94 6.36
C THR A 97 11.80 8.01 5.68
N LYS A 98 11.69 9.17 6.33
CA LYS A 98 10.93 10.31 5.84
C LYS A 98 11.88 11.40 5.39
N LEU A 99 11.76 11.82 4.15
CA LEU A 99 12.58 12.85 3.55
C LEU A 99 11.86 14.20 3.60
N ARG A 100 12.60 15.26 3.89
CA ARG A 100 12.06 16.61 3.88
C ARG A 100 11.91 17.10 2.44
N ALA A 101 10.80 17.75 2.13
CA ALA A 101 10.55 18.37 0.84
C ALA A 101 10.31 19.88 0.98
N LYS A 102 10.40 20.60 -0.15
CA LYS A 102 9.90 21.96 -0.24
C LYS A 102 8.39 21.90 -0.48
N TRP A 103 7.63 22.02 0.60
CA TRP A 103 6.17 21.97 0.60
C TRP A 103 5.62 23.00 1.59
N ASP A 104 4.58 23.73 1.18
CA ASP A 104 3.89 24.67 2.05
C ASP A 104 2.88 23.88 2.91
N VAL A 105 3.09 23.91 4.22
CA VAL A 105 2.39 23.05 5.18
C VAL A 105 1.03 23.67 5.54
N GLY A 106 -0.02 22.87 5.73
CA GLY A 106 -1.35 23.34 6.15
C GLY A 106 -2.15 24.05 5.05
N THR A 107 -1.95 23.67 3.79
CA THR A 107 -2.72 24.19 2.65
C THR A 107 -4.06 23.49 2.46
N VAL A 108 -4.21 22.27 2.99
CA VAL A 108 -5.46 21.49 2.91
C VAL A 108 -6.31 21.71 4.16
N ASN A 109 -7.56 22.14 3.97
CA ASN A 109 -8.55 22.20 5.05
C ASN A 109 -9.22 20.83 5.25
N TRP A 110 -8.76 20.07 6.25
CA TRP A 110 -9.29 18.74 6.57
C TRP A 110 -10.64 18.75 7.30
N ASN A 111 -11.08 19.91 7.82
CA ASN A 111 -12.32 20.06 8.60
C ASN A 111 -13.47 20.70 7.80
N GLY A 112 -13.43 20.58 6.47
CA GLY A 112 -14.45 21.12 5.57
C GLY A 112 -15.85 20.57 5.83
#